data_AF-B9XDA6-F1
#
_entry.id   AF-B9XDA6-F1
#
_cell.length_a   1.000
_cell.length_b   1.000
_cell.length_c   1.000
_cell.angle_alpha   90.00
_cell.angle_beta   90.00
_cell.angle_gamma   90.00
#
_symmetry.space_group_name_H-M   'P 1'
#
loop_
_entity.id
_entity.type
_entity.pdbx_description
1 polymer ?
#
loop_
_entity_poly.entity_id
_entity_poly.type
_entity_poly.pdbx_seq_one_letter_code
_entity_poly.pdbx_strand_id
1 'polypeptide(L)'
;MDPLNIEFERLLAKSGWTQSECARQLELTPAVITRYLNGETRPSLTTLKLFKLMLGDISPLPNAAGKGKGSDLRPIEEWERDLLSEMRSLHPDVRATLLSGFKKVLNVVPKQVVGRAKRKR
;
A
#
# COMPACT_ATOMS: atom_id res chain seq x y z
N MET A 1 10.94 16.38 11.65
CA MET A 1 11.48 15.18 10.96
C MET A 1 11.31 15.38 9.45
N ASP A 2 12.26 14.94 8.62
CA ASP A 2 12.14 15.06 7.14
C ASP A 2 10.96 14.22 6.62
N PRO A 3 10.24 14.64 5.56
CA PRO A 3 9.09 13.91 5.03
C PRO A 3 9.39 12.46 4.63
N LEU A 4 10.62 12.14 4.20
CA LEU A 4 10.99 10.78 3.82
C LEU A 4 11.18 9.87 5.03
N ASN A 5 11.62 10.42 6.16
CA ASN A 5 11.72 9.68 7.42
C ASN A 5 10.33 9.36 7.97
N ILE A 6 9.40 10.31 7.92
CA ILE A 6 8.00 10.10 8.31
C ILE A 6 7.37 9.01 7.44
N GLU A 7 7.61 9.04 6.13
CA GLU A 7 7.10 8.00 5.23
C GLU A 7 7.73 6.63 5.51
N PHE A 8 9.02 6.58 5.85
CA PHE A 8 9.67 5.34 6.25
C PHE A 8 9.04 4.74 7.52
N GLU A 9 8.80 5.56 8.54
CA GLU A 9 8.14 5.16 9.78
C GLU A 9 6.71 4.65 9.51
N ARG A 10 5.95 5.35 8.67
CA ARG A 10 4.61 4.93 8.24
C ARG A 10 4.64 3.56 7.56
N LEU A 11 5.60 3.31 6.68
CA LEU A 11 5.75 2.02 5.99
C LEU A 11 6.15 0.91 6.95
N LEU A 12 7.04 1.19 7.91
CA LEU A 12 7.41 0.24 8.95
C LEU A 12 6.20 -0.14 9.80
N ALA A 13 5.44 0.83 10.29
CA ALA A 13 4.22 0.57 11.04
C ALA A 13 3.20 -0.25 10.22
N LYS A 14 3.03 0.08 8.94
CA LYS A 14 2.13 -0.65 8.01
C LYS A 14 2.57 -2.09 7.76
N SER A 15 3.88 -2.36 7.77
CA SER A 15 4.42 -3.70 7.52
C SER A 15 4.19 -4.67 8.68
N GLY A 16 4.03 -4.17 9.91
CA GLY A 16 4.01 -4.98 11.12
C GLY A 16 5.37 -5.61 11.47
N TRP A 17 6.45 -5.22 10.78
CA TRP A 17 7.79 -5.73 11.03
C TRP A 17 8.46 -5.04 12.22
N THR A 18 9.28 -5.79 12.93
CA THR A 18 10.27 -5.25 13.86
C THR A 18 11.39 -4.52 13.10
N GLN A 19 12.17 -3.67 13.80
CA GLN A 19 13.32 -2.99 13.18
C GLN A 19 14.34 -3.97 12.61
N SER A 20 14.58 -5.09 13.29
CA SER A 20 15.48 -6.16 12.84
C SER A 20 14.97 -6.88 11.59
N GLU A 21 13.68 -7.13 11.49
CA GLU A 21 13.09 -7.73 10.30
C GLU A 21 13.13 -6.75 9.13
N CYS A 22 12.79 -5.48 9.35
CA CYS A 22 12.90 -4.43 8.33
C CYS A 22 14.34 -4.30 7.80
N ALA A 23 15.33 -4.30 8.70
CA ALA A 23 16.75 -4.32 8.33
C ALA A 23 17.08 -5.51 7.41
N ARG A 24 16.63 -6.71 7.77
CA ARG A 24 16.84 -7.92 6.97
C ARG A 24 16.15 -7.85 5.60
N GLN A 25 14.89 -7.42 5.54
CA GLN A 25 14.12 -7.35 4.29
C GLN A 25 14.66 -6.29 3.31
N LEU A 26 15.21 -5.19 3.83
CA LEU A 26 15.79 -4.12 3.02
C LEU A 26 17.30 -4.26 2.78
N GLU A 27 17.92 -5.34 3.27
CA GLU A 27 19.37 -5.56 3.25
C GLU A 27 20.16 -4.37 3.84
N LEU A 28 19.65 -3.81 4.93
CA LEU A 28 20.25 -2.72 5.70
C LEU A 28 20.71 -3.22 7.08
N THR A 29 21.55 -2.44 7.75
CA THR A 29 21.93 -2.73 9.13
C THR A 29 20.87 -2.18 10.10
N PRO A 30 20.67 -2.79 11.28
CA PRO A 30 19.77 -2.26 12.31
C PRO A 30 20.08 -0.80 12.68
N ALA A 31 21.36 -0.43 12.73
CA ALA A 31 21.80 0.93 13.01
C ALA A 31 21.29 1.94 11.98
N VAL A 32 21.23 1.58 10.68
CA VAL A 32 20.67 2.45 9.64
C VAL A 32 19.17 2.65 9.86
N ILE A 33 18.44 1.58 10.21
CA ILE A 33 17.00 1.67 10.52
C ILE A 33 16.78 2.63 11.70
N THR A 34 17.54 2.48 12.79
CA THR A 34 17.43 3.38 13.94
C THR A 34 17.73 4.84 13.57
N ARG A 35 18.76 5.10 12.75
CA ARG A 35 19.07 6.47 12.27
C ARG A 35 17.96 7.05 11.40
N TYR A 36 17.28 6.23 10.59
CA TYR A 36 16.09 6.67 9.84
C TYR A 36 14.94 7.01 10.79
N LEU A 37 14.68 6.20 11.81
CA LEU A 37 13.61 6.44 12.78
C LEU A 37 13.89 7.61 13.73
N ASN A 38 15.16 7.95 13.96
CA ASN A 38 15.53 9.13 14.74
C ASN A 38 15.61 10.41 13.88
N GLY A 39 15.55 10.28 12.56
CA GLY A 39 15.74 11.41 11.63
C GLY A 39 17.20 11.88 11.50
N GLU A 40 18.16 11.13 12.03
CA GLU A 40 19.60 11.41 11.93
C GLU A 40 20.14 11.21 10.51
N THR A 41 19.50 10.33 9.73
CA THR A 41 19.83 10.09 8.33
C THR A 41 18.56 10.04 7.51
N ARG A 42 18.60 10.61 6.31
CA ARG A 42 17.47 10.62 5.39
C ARG A 42 17.47 9.35 4.52
N PRO A 43 16.38 8.56 4.47
CA PRO A 43 16.29 7.42 3.57
C PRO A 43 16.24 7.88 2.11
N SER A 44 16.87 7.11 1.22
CA SER A 44 16.83 7.40 -0.21
C SER A 44 15.43 7.15 -0.79
N LEU A 45 15.11 7.83 -1.89
CA LEU A 45 13.86 7.56 -2.62
C LEU A 45 13.81 6.12 -3.13
N THR A 46 14.95 5.54 -3.53
CA THR A 46 15.02 4.14 -3.98
C THR A 46 14.67 3.18 -2.86
N THR A 47 15.17 3.41 -1.65
CA THR A 47 14.85 2.61 -0.46
C THR A 47 13.35 2.65 -0.17
N LEU A 48 12.73 3.84 -0.22
CA LEU A 48 11.28 3.97 -0.02
C LEU A 48 10.47 3.29 -1.12
N LYS A 49 10.90 3.36 -2.39
CA LYS A 49 10.24 2.65 -3.50
C LYS A 49 10.30 1.13 -3.31
N LEU A 50 11.46 0.61 -2.93
CA LEU A 50 11.62 -0.82 -2.66
C LEU A 50 10.73 -1.25 -1.50
N PHE A 51 10.72 -0.49 -0.41
CA PHE A 51 9.88 -0.79 0.74
C PHE A 51 8.38 -0.79 0.36
N LYS A 52 7.93 0.23 -0.37
CA LYS A 52 6.57 0.29 -0.92
C LYS A 52 6.24 -0.91 -1.81
N LEU A 53 7.14 -1.30 -2.70
CA LEU A 53 6.95 -2.44 -3.60
C LEU A 53 6.76 -3.75 -2.83
N MET A 54 7.58 -4.00 -1.80
CA MET A 54 7.45 -5.19 -0.96
C MET A 54 6.10 -5.26 -0.23
N LEU A 55 5.56 -4.11 0.16
CA LEU A 55 4.25 -4.01 0.83
C LEU A 55 3.07 -3.93 -0.14
N GLY A 56 3.32 -3.86 -1.45
CA GLY A 56 2.29 -3.56 -2.45
C GLY A 56 1.64 -2.18 -2.24
N ASP A 57 2.36 -1.23 -1.66
CA ASP A 57 1.88 0.14 -1.42
C ASP A 57 2.11 1.02 -2.66
N ILE A 58 1.01 1.47 -3.27
CA ILE A 58 1.01 2.31 -4.49
C ILE A 58 0.83 3.80 -4.19
N SER A 59 0.87 4.21 -2.91
CA SER A 59 0.79 5.62 -2.54
C SER A 59 1.96 6.43 -3.14
N PRO A 60 1.73 7.68 -3.57
CA PRO A 60 2.79 8.54 -4.07
C PRO A 60 3.86 8.76 -3.00
N LEU A 61 5.11 8.99 -3.43
CA LEU A 61 6.17 9.39 -2.50
C LEU A 61 5.97 10.86 -2.07
N PRO A 62 6.40 11.23 -0.85
CA PRO A 62 6.42 12.62 -0.43
C PRO A 62 7.20 13.46 -1.44
N ASN A 63 6.62 14.60 -1.86
CA ASN A 63 7.21 15.53 -2.84
C ASN A 63 7.44 14.98 -4.25
N ALA A 64 6.82 13.84 -4.62
CA ALA A 64 6.68 13.48 -6.02
C ALA A 64 5.70 14.45 -6.69
N ALA A 65 6.17 15.66 -7.03
CA ALA A 65 5.43 16.71 -7.74
C ALA A 65 5.10 16.35 -9.21
N GLY A 66 5.06 15.06 -9.53
CA GLY A 66 4.68 14.54 -10.83
C GLY A 66 3.19 14.28 -10.85
N LYS A 67 2.53 14.82 -11.88
CA LYS A 67 1.16 14.57 -12.32
C LYS A 67 0.89 13.08 -12.59
N GLY A 68 1.03 12.20 -11.59
CA GLY A 68 0.36 10.92 -11.62
C GLY A 68 -1.12 11.25 -11.67
N LYS A 69 -1.81 10.85 -12.76
CA LYS A 69 -3.28 10.83 -12.80
C LYS A 69 -3.71 10.35 -11.44
N GLY A 70 -4.33 11.24 -10.65
CA GLY A 70 -4.74 10.94 -9.28
C GLY A 70 -5.38 9.58 -9.33
N SER A 71 -4.77 8.62 -8.63
CA SER A 71 -5.36 7.31 -8.58
C SER A 71 -6.72 7.58 -7.96
N ASP A 72 -7.79 7.41 -8.74
CA ASP A 72 -9.20 7.54 -8.34
C ASP A 72 -9.57 6.40 -7.36
N LEU A 73 -8.56 5.94 -6.61
CA LEU A 73 -8.61 4.91 -5.62
C LEU A 73 -9.15 5.60 -4.39
N ARG A 74 -10.45 5.37 -4.17
CA ARG A 74 -11.04 5.57 -2.87
C ARG A 74 -10.14 4.92 -1.80
N PRO A 75 -10.03 5.52 -0.60
CA PRO A 75 -9.41 4.85 0.52
C PRO A 75 -9.98 3.44 0.69
N ILE A 76 -9.11 2.48 1.02
CA ILE A 76 -9.53 1.11 1.33
C ILE A 76 -10.38 1.17 2.59
N GLU A 77 -11.64 0.75 2.48
CA GLU A 77 -12.57 0.66 3.60
C GLU A 77 -12.16 -0.48 4.55
N GLU A 78 -12.61 -0.45 5.80
CA GLU A 78 -12.20 -1.44 6.81
C GLU A 78 -12.55 -2.87 6.39
N TRP A 79 -13.77 -3.08 5.87
CA TRP A 79 -14.20 -4.38 5.36
C TRP A 79 -13.36 -4.86 4.15
N GLU A 80 -12.86 -3.95 3.32
CA GLU A 80 -12.00 -4.31 2.19
C GLU A 80 -10.64 -4.82 2.68
N ARG A 81 -10.13 -4.23 3.76
CA ARG A 81 -8.88 -4.67 4.40
C ARG A 81 -9.04 -6.08 4.97
N ASP A 82 -10.14 -6.34 5.66
CA ASP A 82 -10.43 -7.65 6.25
C ASP A 82 -10.52 -8.73 5.16
N LEU A 83 -11.30 -8.45 4.11
CA LEU A 83 -11.42 -9.33 2.95
C LEU A 83 -10.05 -9.61 2.30
N LEU A 84 -9.22 -8.59 2.09
CA LEU A 84 -7.89 -8.75 1.50
C LEU A 84 -6.96 -9.57 2.40
N SER A 85 -7.10 -9.44 3.72
CA SER A 85 -6.35 -10.23 4.70
C SER A 85 -6.71 -11.71 4.60
N GLU A 86 -8.00 -12.04 4.64
CA GLU A 86 -8.49 -13.41 4.49
C GLU A 86 -8.12 -14.01 3.13
N MET A 87 -8.25 -13.23 2.06
CA MET A 87 -7.84 -13.70 0.73
C MET A 87 -6.34 -14.03 0.66
N ARG A 88 -5.50 -13.33 1.42
CA ARG A 88 -4.05 -13.57 1.45
C ARG A 88 -3.67 -14.79 2.26
N SER A 89 -4.48 -15.22 3.23
CA SER A 89 -4.22 -16.45 3.99
C SER A 89 -4.55 -17.73 3.20
N LEU A 90 -5.26 -17.63 2.08
CA LEU A 90 -5.58 -18.76 1.22
C LEU A 90 -4.39 -19.19 0.34
N HIS A 91 -4.33 -20.49 0.03
CA HIS A 91 -3.38 -21.03 -0.94
C HIS A 91 -3.53 -20.32 -2.30
N PRO A 92 -2.43 -20.02 -3.03
CA PRO A 92 -2.48 -19.30 -4.30
C PRO A 92 -3.49 -19.85 -5.32
N ASP A 93 -3.61 -21.16 -5.44
CA ASP A 93 -4.53 -21.82 -6.39
C ASP A 93 -6.01 -21.63 -6.00
N VAL A 94 -6.31 -21.69 -4.71
CA VAL A 94 -7.66 -21.45 -4.18
C VAL A 94 -8.04 -19.99 -4.39
N ARG A 95 -7.10 -19.08 -4.07
CA ARG A 95 -7.25 -17.64 -4.30
C ARG A 95 -7.49 -17.32 -5.77
N ALA A 96 -6.75 -17.94 -6.69
CA ALA A 96 -6.92 -17.73 -8.13
C ALA A 96 -8.32 -18.17 -8.62
N THR A 97 -8.79 -19.33 -8.13
CA THR A 97 -10.12 -19.86 -8.42
C THR A 97 -11.22 -18.89 -7.93
N LEU A 98 -11.12 -18.42 -6.68
CA LEU A 98 -12.06 -17.46 -6.11
C LEU A 98 -12.09 -16.14 -6.88
N LEU A 99 -10.92 -15.58 -7.21
CA LEU A 99 -10.84 -14.35 -8.00
C LEU A 99 -11.48 -14.51 -9.39
N SER A 100 -11.33 -15.66 -10.03
CA SER A 100 -12.00 -15.97 -11.30
C SER A 100 -13.52 -15.97 -11.14
N GLY A 101 -14.03 -16.58 -10.06
CA GLY A 101 -15.45 -16.55 -9.71
C GLY A 101 -15.98 -15.12 -9.50
N PHE A 102 -15.30 -14.32 -8.67
CA PHE A 102 -15.65 -12.92 -8.43
C PHE A 102 -15.69 -12.09 -9.71
N LYS A 103 -14.70 -12.26 -10.61
CA LYS A 103 -14.69 -11.57 -11.90
C LYS A 103 -15.91 -11.91 -12.75
N LYS A 104 -16.35 -13.18 -12.75
CA LYS A 104 -17.57 -13.60 -13.46
C LYS A 104 -18.80 -12.91 -12.88
N VAL A 105 -18.93 -12.87 -11.55
CA VAL A 105 -20.05 -12.19 -10.88
C VAL A 105 -20.07 -10.70 -11.24
N LEU A 106 -18.93 -10.02 -11.16
CA LEU A 106 -18.81 -8.60 -11.50
C LEU A 106 -19.18 -8.29 -12.95
N ASN A 107 -18.96 -9.22 -13.88
CA ASN A 107 -19.35 -9.05 -15.28
C ASN A 107 -20.86 -9.20 -15.51
N VAL A 108 -21.58 -9.87 -14.62
CA VAL A 108 -23.04 -10.05 -14.71
C VAL A 108 -23.79 -8.88 -14.06
N VAL A 109 -23.18 -8.19 -13.09
CA VAL A 109 -23.80 -7.03 -12.43
C VAL A 109 -23.85 -5.85 -13.43
N PRO A 110 -25.05 -5.34 -13.77
CA PRO A 110 -25.18 -4.19 -14.66
C PRO A 110 -24.45 -2.98 -14.05
N LYS A 111 -23.58 -2.32 -14.83
CA LYS A 111 -22.77 -1.15 -14.39
C LYS A 111 -23.60 0.12 -14.09
N GLN A 112 -24.92 0.01 -13.94
CA GLN A 112 -25.85 1.13 -14.08
C GLN A 112 -26.06 2.04 -12.85
N VAL A 113 -25.30 1.92 -11.76
CA VAL A 113 -25.61 2.68 -10.52
C VAL A 113 -24.57 3.72 -10.10
N VAL A 114 -23.44 3.88 -10.81
CA VAL A 114 -22.41 4.86 -10.43
C VAL A 114 -22.49 6.09 -11.34
N GLY A 115 -23.43 7.01 -11.07
CA GLY A 115 -23.36 8.36 -11.65
C GLY A 115 -24.67 9.09 -11.94
N ARG A 116 -25.58 9.25 -10.96
CA ARG A 116 -26.64 10.28 -11.04
C ARG A 116 -27.03 10.84 -9.66
N ALA A 117 -26.15 11.66 -9.09
CA ALA A 117 -26.48 12.71 -8.12
C ALA A 117 -25.25 13.64 -8.07
N LYS A 118 -25.25 14.94 -8.40
CA LYS A 118 -26.25 15.99 -8.27
C LYS A 118 -26.05 17.02 -9.40
N ARG A 119 -27.15 17.39 -10.09
CA ARG A 119 -27.25 18.68 -10.79
C ARG A 119 -28.66 19.23 -10.54
N LYS A 120 -28.75 20.07 -9.52
CA LYS A 120 -29.87 20.97 -9.15
C LYS A 120 -29.35 21.77 -7.95
N ARG A 121 -29.37 23.10 -7.91
CA ARG A 121 -29.75 24.13 -8.88
C ARG A 121 -29.10 25.40 -8.36
#